data_AF-A0A3D1XRD9-F1
#
_entry.id   AF-A0A3D1XRD9-F1
#
_cell.length_a   1.000
_cell.length_b   1.000
_cell.length_c   1.000
_cell.angle_alpha   90.00
_cell.angle_beta   90.00
_cell.angle_gamma   90.00
#
_symmetry.space_group_name_H-M   'P 1'
#
loop_
_entity.id
_entity.type
_entity.pdbx_description
1 polymer ?
#
loop_
_entity_poly.entity_id
_entity_poly.type
_entity_poly.pdbx_seq_one_letter_code
_entity_poly.pdbx_strand_id
1 'polypeptide(L)'
;MLPEQHDILFSFLSIVFAVFGIFLFGNVVQNCRERELSGGKLWMGIFGVFAVSTFLLTVHMFSLVQADQLKFFFSTYLWVIIFILLTWGVFFKSNNIEGQS
;
A
#
# COMPACT_ATOMS: atom_id res chain seq x y z
N MET A 1 -3.67 28.16 3.36
CA MET A 1 -3.04 27.49 4.51
C MET A 1 -1.59 27.93 4.54
N LEU A 2 -1.02 28.18 5.73
CA LEU A 2 0.36 28.65 5.84
C LEU A 2 1.32 27.55 5.34
N PRO A 3 2.33 27.87 4.52
CA PRO A 3 3.18 26.87 3.86
C PRO A 3 3.97 25.96 4.82
N GLU A 4 4.12 26.37 6.09
CA GLU A 4 4.77 25.57 7.14
C GLU A 4 3.83 24.61 7.87
N GLN A 5 2.52 24.71 7.64
CA GLN A 5 1.55 23.84 8.27
C GLN A 5 1.57 22.46 7.59
N HIS A 6 1.34 21.40 8.37
CA HIS A 6 1.04 20.09 7.80
C HIS A 6 -0.38 20.07 7.24
N ASP A 7 -0.55 19.50 6.06
CA ASP A 7 -1.85 19.29 5.44
C ASP A 7 -2.54 18.06 6.07
N ILE A 8 -3.70 18.30 6.68
CA ILE A 8 -4.47 17.26 7.36
C ILE A 8 -5.01 16.21 6.39
N LEU A 9 -5.32 16.59 5.14
CA LEU A 9 -5.88 15.68 4.15
C LEU A 9 -4.86 14.64 3.72
N PHE A 10 -3.65 15.06 3.33
CA PHE A 10 -2.61 14.15 2.88
C PHE A 10 -2.03 13.31 4.02
N SER A 11 -1.97 13.88 5.22
CA SER A 11 -1.61 13.13 6.43
C SER A 11 -2.64 12.03 6.73
N PHE A 12 -3.93 12.34 6.69
CA PHE A 12 -5.00 11.34 6.84
C PHE A 12 -4.94 10.26 5.76
N LEU A 13 -4.82 10.66 4.49
CA LEU A 13 -4.77 9.74 3.37
C LEU A 13 -3.55 8.80 3.45
N SER A 14 -2.41 9.29 3.91
CA SER A 14 -1.22 8.47 4.15
C SER A 14 -1.46 7.40 5.22
N ILE A 15 -2.21 7.70 6.28
CA ILE A 15 -2.60 6.69 7.28
C ILE A 15 -3.50 5.63 6.62
N VAL A 16 -4.51 6.04 5.85
CA VAL A 16 -5.41 5.11 5.15
C VAL A 16 -4.62 4.17 4.24
N PHE A 17 -3.62 4.69 3.51
CA PHE A 17 -2.76 3.90 2.64
C PHE A 17 -1.85 2.92 3.41
N ALA A 18 -1.33 3.30 4.57
CA ALA A 18 -0.59 2.38 5.43
C ALA A 18 -1.48 1.24 5.95
N VAL A 19 -2.68 1.57 6.43
CA VAL A 19 -3.68 0.58 6.87
C VAL A 19 -4.08 -0.34 5.73
N PHE A 20 -4.28 0.22 4.53
CA PHE A 20 -4.59 -0.55 3.32
C PHE A 20 -3.47 -1.53 2.96
N GLY A 21 -2.19 -1.12 3.07
CA GLY A 21 -1.06 -2.03 2.85
C GLY A 21 -1.06 -3.22 3.80
N ILE A 22 -1.36 -3.00 5.08
CA ILE A 22 -1.49 -4.07 6.08
C ILE A 22 -2.69 -4.97 5.76
N PHE A 23 -3.83 -4.38 5.39
CA PHE A 23 -5.02 -5.13 4.98
C PHE A 23 -4.73 -6.07 3.81
N LEU A 24 -4.06 -5.57 2.77
CA LEU A 24 -3.69 -6.37 1.61
C LEU A 24 -2.74 -7.51 1.96
N PHE A 25 -1.75 -7.25 2.82
CA PHE A 25 -0.87 -8.30 3.31
C PHE A 25 -1.66 -9.40 4.04
N GLY A 26 -2.58 -9.03 4.93
CA GLY A 26 -3.47 -9.99 5.61
C GLY A 26 -4.33 -10.80 4.63
N ASN A 27 -4.94 -10.13 3.65
CA ASN A 27 -5.75 -10.76 2.60
C ASN A 27 -4.94 -11.79 1.78
N VAL A 28 -3.71 -11.45 1.40
CA VAL A 28 -2.82 -12.34 0.64
C VAL A 28 -2.37 -13.52 1.50
N VAL A 29 -1.99 -13.29 2.76
CA VAL A 29 -1.62 -14.36 3.70
C VAL A 29 -2.78 -15.33 3.88
N GLN A 30 -4.00 -14.83 4.08
CA GLN A 30 -5.20 -15.65 4.23
C GLN A 30 -5.43 -16.52 2.99
N ASN A 31 -5.46 -15.91 1.80
CA ASN A 31 -5.65 -16.65 0.54
C ASN A 31 -4.54 -17.68 0.29
N CYS A 32 -3.29 -17.37 0.60
CA CYS A 32 -2.19 -18.32 0.46
C CYS A 32 -2.34 -19.53 1.38
N ARG A 33 -2.84 -19.32 2.61
CA ARG A 33 -3.04 -20.39 3.60
C ARG A 33 -4.26 -21.24 3.29
N GLU A 34 -5.40 -20.62 3.00
CA GLU A 34 -6.67 -21.34 2.76
C GLU A 34 -6.65 -22.16 1.47
N ARG A 35 -5.87 -21.73 0.47
CA ARG A 35 -5.81 -22.35 -0.86
C ARG A 35 -4.52 -23.14 -1.11
N GLU A 36 -3.65 -23.26 -0.10
CA GLU A 36 -2.36 -23.95 -0.18
C GLU A 36 -1.54 -23.57 -1.43
N LEU A 37 -1.46 -22.28 -1.74
CA LEU A 37 -0.83 -21.79 -2.97
C LEU A 37 0.66 -22.13 -3.00
N SER A 38 1.13 -22.78 -4.07
CA SER A 38 2.53 -23.19 -4.25
C SER A 38 3.53 -22.03 -4.22
N GLY A 39 3.08 -20.81 -4.54
CA GLY A 39 3.85 -19.56 -4.50
C GLY A 39 3.68 -18.71 -3.23
N GLY A 40 3.02 -19.23 -2.18
CA GLY A 40 2.61 -18.41 -1.02
C GLY A 40 3.76 -17.61 -0.37
N LYS A 41 4.95 -18.19 -0.23
CA LYS A 41 6.13 -17.49 0.34
C LYS A 41 6.54 -16.26 -0.47
N LEU A 42 6.51 -16.36 -1.80
CA LEU A 42 6.83 -15.25 -2.70
C LEU A 42 5.82 -14.12 -2.53
N TRP A 43 4.52 -14.45 -2.59
CA TRP A 43 3.44 -13.47 -2.48
C TRP A 43 3.42 -12.78 -1.12
N MET A 44 3.57 -13.53 -0.03
CA MET A 44 3.71 -12.96 1.31
C MET A 44 4.95 -12.05 1.41
N GLY A 45 6.06 -12.40 0.78
CA GLY A 45 7.25 -11.55 0.73
C GLY A 45 7.00 -10.22 0.02
N ILE A 46 6.42 -10.27 -1.19
CA ILE A 46 6.09 -9.08 -1.99
C ILE A 46 5.15 -8.15 -1.22
N PHE A 47 4.04 -8.68 -0.69
CA PHE A 47 3.07 -7.86 0.04
C PHE A 47 3.58 -7.41 1.41
N GLY A 48 4.49 -8.15 2.04
CA GLY A 48 5.19 -7.72 3.24
C GLY A 48 6.07 -6.49 2.97
N VAL A 49 6.82 -6.49 1.86
CA VAL A 49 7.60 -5.31 1.43
C VAL A 49 6.69 -4.12 1.17
N PHE A 50 5.54 -4.32 0.53
CA PHE A 50 4.57 -3.25 0.33
C PHE A 50 4.01 -2.67 1.63
N ALA A 51 3.64 -3.52 2.60
CA ALA A 51 3.14 -3.05 3.90
C ALA A 51 4.19 -2.23 4.67
N VAL A 52 5.46 -2.66 4.65
CA VAL A 52 6.56 -1.89 5.26
C VAL A 52 6.80 -0.59 4.49
N SER A 53 6.77 -0.65 3.16
CA SER A 53 7.01 0.53 2.31
C SER A 53 5.94 1.60 2.52
N THR A 54 4.65 1.25 2.55
CA THR A 54 3.58 2.22 2.81
C THR A 54 3.70 2.82 4.21
N PHE A 55 4.09 2.03 5.21
CA PHE A 55 4.38 2.55 6.55
C PHE A 55 5.52 3.61 6.53
N LEU A 56 6.64 3.32 5.87
CA LEU A 56 7.77 4.25 5.78
C LEU A 56 7.41 5.53 4.99
N LEU A 57 6.63 5.41 3.91
CA LEU A 57 6.15 6.55 3.14
C LEU A 57 5.19 7.42 3.98
N THR A 58 4.37 6.82 4.83
CA THR A 58 3.52 7.53 5.78
C THR A 58 4.36 8.28 6.81
N VAL A 59 5.34 7.64 7.44
CA VAL A 59 6.25 8.33 8.38
C VAL A 59 6.94 9.52 7.71
N HIS A 60 7.40 9.35 6.46
CA HIS A 60 7.99 10.45 5.71
C HIS A 60 6.97 11.57 5.41
N MET A 61 5.72 11.25 5.06
CA MET A 61 4.66 12.24 4.84
C MET A 61 4.47 13.13 6.08
N PHE A 62 4.55 12.57 7.29
CA PHE A 62 4.48 13.33 8.54
C PHE A 62 5.69 14.23 8.80
N SER A 63 6.84 13.98 8.17
CA SER A 63 8.02 14.86 8.29
C SER A 63 8.02 16.06 7.34
N LEU A 64 7.07 16.11 6.39
CA LEU A 64 7.04 17.13 5.33
C LEU A 64 6.06 18.26 5.64
N VAL A 65 6.41 19.47 5.20
CA VAL A 65 5.50 20.62 5.16
C VAL A 65 4.48 20.48 4.01
N GLN A 66 3.37 21.22 4.04
CA GLN A 66 2.27 21.06 3.08
C GLN A 66 2.69 21.06 1.60
N ALA A 67 3.58 21.98 1.19
CA ALA A 67 4.02 22.05 -0.21
C ALA A 67 4.76 20.77 -0.65
N ASP A 68 5.59 20.21 0.23
CA ASP A 68 6.34 19.00 -0.04
C ASP A 68 5.48 17.75 0.09
N GLN A 69 4.48 17.74 0.99
CA GLN A 69 3.50 16.67 1.10
C GLN A 69 2.74 16.49 -0.22
N LEU A 70 2.26 17.59 -0.81
CA LEU A 70 1.56 17.56 -2.09
C LEU A 70 2.45 17.00 -3.20
N LYS A 71 3.69 17.50 -3.31
CA LYS A 71 4.65 17.05 -4.30
C LYS A 71 4.97 15.56 -4.14
N PHE A 72 5.30 15.14 -2.93
CA PHE A 72 5.63 13.76 -2.60
C PHE A 72 4.46 12.80 -2.84
N PHE A 73 3.24 13.22 -2.50
CA PHE A 73 2.03 12.43 -2.73
C PHE A 73 1.88 12.08 -4.21
N PHE A 74 1.90 13.09 -5.08
CA PHE A 74 1.68 12.88 -6.52
C PHE A 74 2.90 12.32 -7.26
N SER A 75 4.13 12.58 -6.79
CA SER A 75 5.35 12.06 -7.43
C SER A 75 5.68 10.63 -7.05
N THR A 76 5.33 10.20 -5.83
CA THR A 76 5.86 8.96 -5.26
C THR A 76 4.75 8.11 -4.64
N TYR A 77 4.04 8.63 -3.64
CA TYR A 77 3.14 7.80 -2.83
C TYR A 77 2.00 7.22 -3.69
N LEU A 78 1.33 8.06 -4.50
CA LEU A 78 0.25 7.62 -5.37
C LEU A 78 0.67 6.48 -6.31
N TRP A 79 1.87 6.56 -6.88
CA TRP A 79 2.40 5.54 -7.78
C TRP A 79 2.69 4.22 -7.07
N VAL A 80 3.17 4.26 -5.83
CA VAL A 80 3.33 3.05 -5.01
C VAL A 80 1.99 2.37 -4.78
N ILE A 81 0.92 3.12 -4.51
CA ILE A 81 -0.42 2.56 -4.32
C ILE A 81 -0.97 1.96 -5.61
N ILE A 82 -0.82 2.66 -6.75
CA ILE A 82 -1.22 2.12 -8.05
C ILE A 82 -0.48 0.81 -8.35
N PHE A 83 0.82 0.76 -8.09
CA PHE A 83 1.63 -0.44 -8.31
C PHE A 83 1.22 -1.60 -7.39
N ILE A 84 0.89 -1.31 -6.13
CA ILE A 84 0.35 -2.30 -5.20
C ILE A 84 -0.98 -2.87 -5.71
N LEU A 85 -1.91 -2.01 -6.17
CA LEU A 85 -3.21 -2.43 -6.70
C LEU A 85 -3.05 -3.31 -7.95
N LEU A 86 -2.15 -2.94 -8.87
CA LEU A 86 -1.83 -3.76 -10.04
C LEU A 86 -1.26 -5.11 -9.63
N THR A 87 -0.32 -5.13 -8.70
CA THR A 87 0.29 -6.38 -8.20
C THR A 87 -0.75 -7.27 -7.50
N TRP A 88 -1.72 -6.69 -6.81
CA TRP A 88 -2.83 -7.41 -6.19
C TRP A 88 -3.79 -8.01 -7.22
N GLY A 89 -4.12 -7.26 -8.28
CA GLY A 89 -4.83 -7.82 -9.43
C GLY A 89 -4.08 -8.98 -10.09
N VAL A 90 -2.77 -8.85 -10.27
CA VAL A 90 -1.92 -9.93 -10.80
C VAL A 90 -1.92 -11.14 -9.87
N PHE A 91 -1.84 -10.95 -8.55
CA PHE A 91 -1.93 -12.05 -7.57
C PHE A 91 -3.22 -12.85 -7.72
N PHE A 92 -4.38 -12.18 -7.79
CA PHE A 92 -5.65 -12.87 -7.96
C PHE A 92 -5.72 -13.64 -9.28
N LYS A 93 -5.32 -12.98 -10.37
CA LYS A 93 -5.33 -13.57 -11.72
C LYS A 93 -4.37 -14.76 -11.83
N SER A 94 -3.13 -14.64 -11.36
CA SER A 94 -2.11 -15.68 -11.48
C SER A 94 -2.44 -16.95 -10.70
N ASN A 95 -3.25 -16.81 -9.65
CA ASN A 95 -3.64 -17.93 -8.77
C ASN A 95 -5.08 -18.42 -9.04
N ASN A 96 -5.72 -17.95 -10.12
CA ASN A 96 -7.10 -18.31 -10.49
C ASN A 96 -8.11 -18.13 -9.33
N ILE A 97 -7.97 -17.04 -8.58
CA ILE A 97 -8.85 -16.72 -7.44
C ILE A 97 -10.08 -15.89 -7.93
N GLU A 98 -10.25 -15.75 -9.25
CA GLU A 98 -11.28 -14.93 -9.90
C GLU A 98 -12.71 -15.33 -9.43
N GLY A 99 -13.44 -14.36 -8.84
CA GLY A 99 -14.83 -14.56 -8.38
C GLY A 99 -15.21 -13.94 -7.02
N GLN A 100 -14.30 -13.27 -6.31
CA GLN A 100 -14.59 -12.61 -5.01
C GLN A 100 -14.28 -11.09 -5.06
N SER A 101 -14.78 -10.40 -6.08
CA SER A 101 -14.94 -8.92 -6.02
C SER A 101 -16.24 -8.57 -5.34
#